data_AF-A0A7S0YSJ0-F1
#
_entry.id   AF-A0A7S0YSJ0-F1
#
_cell.length_a   1.000
_cell.length_b   1.000
_cell.length_c   1.000
_cell.angle_alpha   90.00
_cell.angle_beta   90.00
_cell.angle_gamma   90.00
#
_symmetry.space_group_name_H-M   'P 1'
#
loop_
_entity.id
_entity.type
_entity.pdbx_description
1 polymer ?
#
loop_
_entity_poly.entity_id
_entity_poly.type
_entity_poly.pdbx_seq_one_letter_code
_entity_poly.pdbx_strand_id
1 'polypeptide(L)'
;AAAAAAAAGSGPGVLSGFYDPSLIGFEETVAFALETTRAALVAGGPSLTHCQPLKEILAVQLPSAMCHAMIHHPSMNVTSCFVQTALALLKFDDSEFVSAVGAMVERVLLPLAERQAGVPTEQQEAALEGLLDLIRQPEFARRLFVSHDCRLDRTPLFESLFTALSRLALIDAPLGG
;
A
#
# COMPACT_ATOMS: atom_id res chain seq x y z
N ALA A 1 58.30 7.89 -18.10
CA ALA A 1 58.03 7.64 -16.68
C ALA A 1 56.84 6.67 -16.62
N ALA A 2 57.08 5.36 -16.62
CA ALA A 2 57.26 4.51 -15.43
C ALA A 2 55.98 4.52 -14.57
N ALA A 3 55.00 3.61 -14.74
CA ALA A 3 54.96 2.16 -14.47
C ALA A 3 54.63 1.80 -13.02
N ALA A 4 53.47 1.14 -12.82
CA ALA A 4 53.20 0.01 -11.91
C ALA A 4 51.69 -0.34 -12.02
N ALA A 5 51.27 -1.38 -12.78
CA ALA A 5 51.24 -2.80 -12.41
C ALA A 5 50.37 -3.06 -11.15
N ALA A 6 49.11 -3.45 -11.32
CA ALA A 6 48.63 -4.84 -11.44
C ALA A 6 48.43 -5.54 -10.09
N ALA A 7 47.17 -5.86 -9.76
CA ALA A 7 46.83 -7.00 -8.93
C ALA A 7 45.46 -7.53 -9.36
N ALA A 8 45.50 -8.62 -10.13
CA ALA A 8 44.38 -9.47 -10.43
C ALA A 8 43.87 -10.14 -9.15
N GLY A 9 42.58 -10.00 -8.88
CA GLY A 9 41.83 -10.80 -7.92
C GLY A 9 40.69 -11.49 -8.65
N SER A 10 41.00 -12.61 -9.30
CA SER A 10 40.03 -13.53 -9.87
C SER A 10 39.24 -14.20 -8.74
N GLY A 11 38.05 -13.67 -8.43
CA GLY A 11 37.01 -14.35 -7.66
C GLY A 11 35.87 -14.75 -8.60
N PRO A 12 35.17 -15.88 -8.38
CA PRO A 12 34.15 -16.33 -9.31
C PRO A 12 33.02 -15.30 -9.33
N GLY A 13 32.84 -14.67 -10.51
CA GLY A 13 31.72 -13.81 -10.82
C GLY A 13 30.43 -14.64 -10.80
N VAL A 14 29.80 -14.68 -9.64
CA VAL A 14 28.43 -15.16 -9.46
C VAL A 14 27.79 -14.14 -8.52
N LEU A 15 26.65 -13.58 -8.93
CA LEU A 15 25.84 -12.54 -8.25
C LEU A 15 25.94 -11.08 -8.77
N SER A 16 26.52 -10.79 -9.95
CA SER A 16 26.35 -9.46 -10.59
C SER A 16 25.33 -9.44 -11.73
N GLY A 17 24.54 -10.50 -11.89
CA GLY A 17 23.76 -10.75 -13.12
C GLY A 17 22.25 -10.63 -13.02
N PHE A 18 21.67 -10.13 -11.93
CA PHE A 18 20.21 -10.22 -11.73
C PHE A 18 19.44 -8.90 -11.60
N TYR A 19 20.10 -7.74 -11.66
CA TYR A 19 19.37 -6.48 -11.53
C TYR A 19 19.99 -5.38 -12.38
N ASP A 20 19.44 -5.18 -13.57
CA ASP A 20 19.64 -3.97 -14.35
C ASP A 20 18.41 -3.07 -14.16
N PRO A 21 18.48 -2.03 -13.30
CA PRO A 21 17.35 -1.14 -13.04
C PRO A 21 16.94 -0.30 -14.26
N SER A 22 17.71 -0.33 -15.35
CA SER A 22 17.38 0.39 -16.59
C SER A 22 16.45 -0.39 -17.53
N LEU A 23 16.22 -1.69 -17.27
CA LEU A 23 15.36 -2.58 -18.07
C LEU A 23 13.97 -2.79 -17.49
N ILE A 24 13.73 -2.39 -16.23
CA ILE A 24 12.47 -2.58 -15.50
C ILE A 24 11.67 -1.29 -15.58
N GLY A 25 10.38 -1.39 -15.93
CA GLY A 25 9.50 -0.22 -15.95
C GLY A 25 9.40 0.43 -14.56
N PHE A 26 9.21 1.74 -14.50
CA PHE A 26 9.06 2.43 -13.22
C PHE A 26 7.89 1.83 -12.38
N GLU A 27 6.78 1.48 -13.05
CA GLU A 27 5.64 0.79 -12.44
C GLU A 27 6.04 -0.55 -11.81
N GLU A 28 6.76 -1.38 -12.54
CA GLU A 28 7.24 -2.69 -12.07
C GLU A 28 8.18 -2.54 -10.87
N THR A 29 9.01 -1.49 -10.87
CA THR A 29 9.90 -1.17 -9.75
C THR A 29 9.09 -0.84 -8.48
N VAL A 30 8.04 -0.02 -8.59
CA VAL A 30 7.17 0.33 -7.47
C VAL A 30 6.42 -0.90 -6.96
N ALA A 31 5.83 -1.69 -7.86
CA ALA A 31 5.12 -2.90 -7.50
C ALA A 31 6.05 -3.90 -6.80
N PHE A 32 7.25 -4.11 -7.33
CA PHE A 32 8.28 -4.95 -6.73
C PHE A 32 8.69 -4.46 -5.33
N ALA A 33 8.89 -3.15 -5.15
CA ALA A 33 9.24 -2.57 -3.85
C ALA A 33 8.12 -2.77 -2.81
N LEU A 34 6.86 -2.58 -3.21
CA LEU A 34 5.69 -2.82 -2.35
C LEU A 34 5.59 -4.30 -1.97
N GLU A 35 5.77 -5.20 -2.93
CA GLU A 35 5.71 -6.65 -2.70
C GLU A 35 6.85 -7.14 -1.80
N THR A 36 8.07 -6.61 -2.01
CA THR A 36 9.22 -6.89 -1.13
C THR A 36 8.97 -6.39 0.29
N THR A 37 8.39 -5.19 0.41
CA THR A 37 8.01 -4.62 1.72
C THR A 37 6.96 -5.49 2.40
N ARG A 38 5.93 -5.93 1.67
CA ARG A 38 4.91 -6.86 2.16
C ARG A 38 5.52 -8.15 2.66
N ALA A 39 6.42 -8.76 1.88
CA ALA A 39 7.11 -9.98 2.26
C ALA A 39 7.91 -9.80 3.56
N ALA A 40 8.61 -8.66 3.71
CA ALA A 40 9.33 -8.34 4.94
C ALA A 40 8.39 -8.15 6.14
N LEU A 41 7.26 -7.46 5.97
CA LEU A 41 6.24 -7.30 7.02
C LEU A 41 5.68 -8.65 7.48
N VAL A 42 5.34 -9.53 6.53
CA VAL A 42 4.79 -10.86 6.82
C VAL A 42 5.84 -11.76 7.48
N ALA A 43 7.09 -11.74 7.01
CA ALA A 43 8.17 -12.55 7.56
C ALA A 43 8.60 -12.08 8.95
N GLY A 44 8.69 -10.76 9.16
CA GLY A 44 9.05 -10.18 10.45
C GLY A 44 7.93 -10.30 11.49
N GLY A 45 6.68 -10.19 11.05
CA GLY A 45 5.52 -10.30 11.93
C GLY A 45 5.61 -9.38 13.15
N PRO A 46 5.05 -9.77 14.31
CA PRO A 46 5.04 -8.94 15.53
C PRO A 46 6.42 -8.54 16.05
N SER A 47 7.49 -9.25 15.67
CA SER A 47 8.85 -8.90 16.13
C SER A 47 9.30 -7.52 15.66
N LEU A 48 8.73 -7.01 14.56
CA LEU A 48 9.05 -5.69 14.01
C LEU A 48 8.58 -4.53 14.90
N THR A 49 7.58 -4.76 15.77
CA THR A 49 7.05 -3.70 16.65
C THR A 49 7.75 -3.63 18.00
N HIS A 50 8.62 -4.59 18.34
CA HIS A 50 9.40 -4.57 19.57
C HIS A 50 10.48 -3.47 19.59
N CYS A 51 10.89 -3.00 18.42
CA CYS A 51 11.85 -1.91 18.27
C CYS A 51 11.10 -0.61 17.99
N GLN A 52 11.00 0.28 18.99
CA GLN A 52 10.21 1.51 18.88
C GLN A 52 10.57 2.39 17.65
N PRO A 53 11.85 2.61 17.30
CA PRO A 53 12.19 3.36 16.09
C PRO A 53 11.70 2.69 14.80
N LEU A 54 11.75 1.35 14.74
CA LEU A 54 11.27 0.61 13.58
C LEU A 54 9.74 0.70 13.48
N LYS A 55 9.04 0.58 14.60
CA LYS A 55 7.59 0.75 14.66
C LYS A 55 7.17 2.12 14.11
N GLU A 56 7.86 3.19 14.48
CA GLU A 56 7.59 4.54 13.98
C GLU A 56 7.77 4.64 12.46
N ILE A 57 8.84 4.04 11.92
CA ILE A 57 9.06 3.96 10.46
C ILE A 57 7.89 3.23 9.79
N LEU A 58 7.46 2.09 10.35
CA LEU A 58 6.38 1.28 9.77
C LEU A 58 5.00 1.91 9.89
N ALA A 59 4.71 2.67 10.96
CA ALA A 59 3.41 3.27 11.21
C ALA A 59 3.25 4.66 10.57
N VAL A 60 4.34 5.38 10.30
CA VAL A 60 4.30 6.76 9.81
C VAL A 60 4.97 6.91 8.45
N GLN A 61 6.26 6.54 8.36
CA GLN A 61 7.07 6.84 7.18
C GLN A 61 6.70 5.95 6.00
N LEU A 62 6.51 4.64 6.25
CA LEU A 62 6.14 3.69 5.22
C LEU A 62 4.77 4.01 4.59
N PRO A 63 3.67 4.20 5.36
CA PRO A 63 2.38 4.62 4.80
C PRO A 63 2.46 5.91 4.00
N SER A 64 3.26 6.88 4.45
CA SER A 64 3.50 8.13 3.72
C SER A 64 4.19 7.89 2.37
N ALA A 65 5.25 7.08 2.36
CA ALA A 65 5.98 6.71 1.15
C ALA A 65 5.11 5.92 0.17
N MET A 66 4.30 4.99 0.67
CA MET A 66 3.32 4.24 -0.13
C MET A 66 2.28 5.18 -0.76
N CYS A 67 1.73 6.13 0.01
CA CYS A 67 0.77 7.11 -0.54
C CYS A 67 1.42 7.96 -1.63
N HIS A 68 2.64 8.44 -1.41
CA HIS A 68 3.38 9.20 -2.41
C HIS A 68 3.59 8.40 -3.70
N ALA A 69 4.04 7.15 -3.59
CA ALA A 69 4.25 6.28 -4.76
C ALA A 69 2.95 6.10 -5.56
N MET A 70 1.84 5.87 -4.88
CA MET A 70 0.54 5.62 -5.49
C MET A 70 -0.10 6.85 -6.13
N ILE A 71 0.10 8.05 -5.55
CA ILE A 71 -0.36 9.32 -6.13
C ILE A 71 0.39 9.64 -7.42
N HIS A 72 1.71 9.40 -7.47
CA HIS A 72 2.53 9.74 -8.63
C HIS A 72 2.53 8.66 -9.71
N HIS A 73 2.31 7.40 -9.34
CA HIS A 73 2.36 6.25 -10.24
C HIS A 73 1.15 5.33 -10.07
N PRO A 74 -0.06 5.86 -10.30
CA PRO A 74 -1.30 5.09 -10.24
C PRO A 74 -1.34 4.03 -11.35
N SER A 75 -1.42 2.76 -10.97
CA SER A 75 -1.72 1.66 -11.91
C SER A 75 -2.51 0.56 -11.21
N MET A 76 -3.19 -0.32 -11.96
CA MET A 76 -3.93 -1.44 -11.40
C MET A 76 -3.01 -2.36 -10.56
N ASN A 77 -1.82 -2.68 -11.07
CA ASN A 77 -0.86 -3.55 -10.38
C ASN A 77 -0.32 -2.90 -9.10
N VAL A 78 0.08 -1.63 -9.18
CA VAL A 78 0.54 -0.85 -8.01
C VAL A 78 -0.58 -0.73 -6.98
N THR A 79 -1.83 -0.58 -7.42
CA THR A 79 -3.01 -0.55 -6.54
C THR A 79 -3.17 -1.85 -5.77
N SER A 80 -3.08 -2.98 -6.46
CA SER A 80 -3.17 -4.30 -5.84
C SER A 80 -2.06 -4.51 -4.81
N CYS A 81 -0.79 -4.24 -5.18
CA CYS A 81 0.34 -4.34 -4.26
C CYS A 81 0.20 -3.39 -3.07
N PHE A 82 -0.27 -2.15 -3.29
CA PHE A 82 -0.51 -1.16 -2.23
C PHE A 82 -1.52 -1.67 -1.20
N VAL A 83 -2.65 -2.21 -1.66
CA VAL A 83 -3.70 -2.78 -0.80
C VAL A 83 -3.17 -3.99 -0.03
N GLN A 84 -2.47 -4.91 -0.71
CA GLN A 84 -1.91 -6.11 -0.08
C GLN A 84 -0.88 -5.77 1.01
N THR A 85 -0.08 -4.72 0.80
CA THR A 85 0.85 -4.20 1.82
C THR A 85 0.10 -3.51 2.96
N ALA A 86 -0.97 -2.75 2.69
CA ALA A 86 -1.82 -2.16 3.72
C ALA A 86 -2.50 -3.24 4.59
N LEU A 87 -2.98 -4.33 3.98
CA LEU A 87 -3.52 -5.49 4.69
C LEU A 87 -2.47 -6.16 5.58
N ALA A 88 -1.20 -6.21 5.15
CA ALA A 88 -0.12 -6.71 5.98
C ALA A 88 0.13 -5.80 7.21
N LEU A 89 -0.01 -4.48 7.07
CA LEU A 89 0.05 -3.55 8.20
C LEU A 89 -1.11 -3.72 9.18
N LEU A 90 -2.30 -4.12 8.72
CA LEU A 90 -3.44 -4.37 9.62
C LEU A 90 -3.29 -5.61 10.50
N LYS A 91 -2.34 -6.51 10.20
CA LYS A 91 -2.05 -7.68 11.03
C LYS A 91 -1.36 -7.32 12.35
N PHE A 92 -0.89 -6.09 12.50
CA PHE A 92 -0.36 -5.59 13.76
C PHE A 92 -1.49 -5.09 14.68
N ASP A 93 -1.41 -5.43 15.96
CA ASP A 93 -2.45 -5.12 16.94
C ASP A 93 -2.48 -3.65 17.37
N ASP A 94 -1.43 -2.88 17.10
CA ASP A 94 -1.38 -1.47 17.47
C ASP A 94 -2.39 -0.61 16.69
N SER A 95 -3.06 0.31 17.39
CA SER A 95 -4.01 1.24 16.79
C SER A 95 -3.37 2.24 15.82
N GLU A 96 -2.05 2.45 15.93
CA GLU A 96 -1.27 3.31 15.04
C GLU A 96 -1.33 2.80 13.59
N PHE A 97 -1.23 1.48 13.37
CA PHE A 97 -1.33 0.89 12.03
C PHE A 97 -2.74 1.04 11.44
N VAL A 98 -3.77 0.89 12.27
CA VAL A 98 -5.16 1.13 11.81
C VAL A 98 -5.36 2.60 11.43
N SER A 99 -4.87 3.53 12.25
CA SER A 99 -4.94 4.96 11.94
C SER A 99 -4.15 5.31 10.66
N ALA A 100 -3.03 4.62 10.41
CA ALA A 100 -2.22 4.82 9.22
C ALA A 100 -2.95 4.32 7.97
N VAL A 101 -3.50 3.10 8.01
CA VAL A 101 -4.29 2.53 6.93
C VAL A 101 -5.56 3.36 6.69
N GLY A 102 -6.20 3.89 7.74
CA GLY A 102 -7.31 4.83 7.60
C GLY A 102 -6.92 6.09 6.81
N ALA A 103 -5.75 6.67 7.10
CA ALA A 103 -5.24 7.81 6.32
C ALA A 103 -4.91 7.43 4.87
N MET A 104 -4.43 6.21 4.62
CA MET A 104 -4.20 5.70 3.26
C MET A 104 -5.51 5.56 2.48
N VAL A 105 -6.56 5.04 3.14
CA VAL A 105 -7.90 4.93 2.56
C VAL A 105 -8.43 6.32 2.20
N GLU A 106 -8.38 7.27 3.15
CA GLU A 106 -8.86 8.64 2.97
C GLU A 106 -8.15 9.36 1.82
N ARG A 107 -6.82 9.25 1.74
CA ARG A 107 -6.00 10.05 0.82
C ARG A 107 -5.84 9.47 -0.56
N VAL A 108 -6.00 8.16 -0.71
CA VAL A 108 -5.59 7.45 -1.92
C VAL A 108 -6.71 6.55 -2.44
N LEU A 109 -7.16 5.58 -1.65
CA LEU A 109 -8.11 4.59 -2.15
C LEU A 109 -9.50 5.18 -2.41
N LEU A 110 -9.98 6.07 -1.54
CA LEU A 110 -11.26 6.75 -1.75
C LEU A 110 -11.27 7.62 -3.01
N PRO A 111 -10.30 8.54 -3.22
CA PRO A 111 -10.22 9.31 -4.46
C PRO A 111 -10.13 8.45 -5.73
N LEU A 112 -9.43 7.30 -5.67
CA LEU A 112 -9.32 6.37 -6.80
C LEU A 112 -10.61 5.57 -7.03
N ALA A 113 -11.34 5.26 -5.95
CA ALA A 113 -12.60 4.53 -5.99
C ALA A 113 -13.77 5.41 -6.47
N GLU A 114 -13.74 6.70 -6.15
CA GLU A 114 -14.67 7.68 -6.68
C GLU A 114 -14.42 7.89 -8.18
N ARG A 115 -15.48 7.88 -9.01
CA ARG A 115 -15.40 8.14 -10.47
C ARG A 115 -14.97 9.58 -10.77
N GLN A 116 -13.74 9.94 -10.45
CA GLN A 116 -13.15 11.18 -10.88
C GLN A 116 -12.79 11.05 -12.36
N ALA A 117 -13.09 12.09 -13.13
CA ALA A 117 -12.81 12.11 -14.57
C ALA A 117 -11.30 11.90 -14.80
N GLY A 118 -10.94 10.83 -15.51
CA GLY A 118 -9.55 10.51 -15.86
C GLY A 118 -8.95 9.30 -15.16
N VAL A 119 -9.63 8.67 -14.18
CA VAL A 119 -9.19 7.39 -13.60
C VAL A 119 -9.58 6.23 -14.53
N PRO A 120 -8.65 5.34 -14.91
CA PRO A 120 -8.97 4.14 -15.68
C PRO A 120 -9.94 3.22 -14.93
N THR A 121 -10.91 2.62 -15.64
CA THR A 121 -11.92 1.75 -15.01
C THR A 121 -11.30 0.59 -14.24
N GLU A 122 -10.30 -0.08 -14.80
CA GLU A 122 -9.59 -1.19 -14.14
C GLU A 122 -8.91 -0.75 -12.83
N GLN A 123 -8.38 0.47 -12.80
CA GLN A 123 -7.77 1.01 -11.61
C GLN A 123 -8.82 1.35 -10.55
N GLN A 124 -9.95 1.92 -10.98
CA GLN A 124 -11.06 2.21 -10.10
C GLN A 124 -11.60 0.92 -9.46
N GLU A 125 -11.79 -0.14 -10.26
CA GLU A 125 -12.21 -1.46 -9.80
C GLU A 125 -11.21 -2.07 -8.82
N ALA A 126 -9.90 -1.98 -9.10
CA ALA A 126 -8.87 -2.46 -8.18
C ALA A 126 -8.88 -1.70 -6.85
N ALA A 127 -9.12 -0.39 -6.85
CA ALA A 127 -9.26 0.40 -5.63
C ALA A 127 -10.51 -0.03 -4.84
N LEU A 128 -11.63 -0.24 -5.53
CA LEU A 128 -12.91 -0.67 -4.95
C LEU A 128 -12.83 -2.08 -4.34
N GLU A 129 -12.24 -3.05 -5.03
CA GLU A 129 -11.97 -4.38 -4.47
C GLU A 129 -11.03 -4.28 -3.27
N GLY A 130 -10.02 -3.41 -3.34
CA GLY A 130 -9.13 -3.18 -2.21
C GLY A 130 -9.82 -2.59 -0.97
N LEU A 131 -10.78 -1.67 -1.16
CA LEU A 131 -11.62 -1.19 -0.06
C LEU A 131 -12.47 -2.31 0.54
N LEU A 132 -13.05 -3.20 -0.29
CA LEU A 132 -13.78 -4.37 0.17
C LEU A 132 -12.89 -5.31 0.98
N ASP A 133 -11.67 -5.59 0.53
CA ASP A 133 -10.73 -6.45 1.23
C ASP A 133 -10.31 -5.91 2.59
N LEU A 134 -10.14 -4.59 2.71
CA LEU A 134 -9.87 -3.92 3.98
C LEU A 134 -11.07 -4.06 4.93
N ILE A 135 -12.29 -3.82 4.44
CA ILE A 135 -13.51 -3.89 5.26
C ILE A 135 -13.84 -5.31 5.70
N ARG A 136 -13.50 -6.31 4.87
CA ARG A 136 -13.62 -7.73 5.20
C ARG A 136 -12.67 -8.14 6.34
N GLN A 137 -11.62 -7.37 6.65
CA GLN A 137 -10.76 -7.69 7.78
C GLN A 137 -11.53 -7.60 9.09
N PRO A 138 -11.42 -8.62 9.96
CA PRO A 138 -12.14 -8.64 11.23
C PRO A 138 -11.73 -7.43 12.06
N GLU A 139 -12.69 -6.81 12.74
CA GLU A 139 -12.50 -5.65 13.60
C GLU A 139 -11.99 -4.37 12.91
N PHE A 140 -11.63 -4.39 11.62
CA PHE A 140 -11.07 -3.21 10.96
C PHE A 140 -12.04 -2.03 10.98
N ALA A 141 -13.29 -2.23 10.56
CA ALA A 141 -14.32 -1.19 10.57
C ALA A 141 -14.51 -0.57 11.96
N ARG A 142 -14.54 -1.41 13.02
CA ARG A 142 -14.68 -0.94 14.40
C ARG A 142 -13.44 -0.19 14.88
N ARG A 143 -12.24 -0.74 14.65
CA ARG A 143 -10.98 -0.11 15.04
C ARG A 143 -10.75 1.18 14.27
N LEU A 144 -11.13 1.25 13.00
CA LEU A 144 -11.05 2.44 12.17
C LEU A 144 -11.94 3.54 12.73
N PHE A 145 -13.19 3.23 13.08
CA PHE A 145 -14.11 4.19 13.68
C PHE A 145 -13.55 4.81 14.97
N VAL A 146 -12.99 3.99 15.86
CA VAL A 146 -12.41 4.46 17.13
C VAL A 146 -11.09 5.23 16.92
N SER A 147 -10.25 4.78 15.99
CA SER A 147 -8.89 5.35 15.79
C SER A 147 -8.84 6.55 14.85
N HIS A 148 -9.84 6.71 13.98
CA HIS A 148 -9.89 7.75 12.94
C HIS A 148 -11.09 8.68 13.14
N ASP A 149 -12.32 8.18 13.04
CA ASP A 149 -13.54 9.01 13.01
C ASP A 149 -13.86 9.66 14.36
N CYS A 150 -13.45 9.05 15.47
CA CYS A 150 -13.63 9.64 16.80
C CYS A 150 -12.64 10.80 17.08
N ARG A 151 -11.74 11.14 16.14
CA ARG A 151 -10.84 12.30 16.27
C ARG A 151 -11.49 13.53 15.65
N LEU A 152 -11.70 14.56 16.47
CA LEU A 152 -12.37 15.82 16.08
C LEU A 152 -11.71 16.55 14.90
N ASP A 153 -10.42 16.31 14.65
CA ASP A 153 -9.65 16.96 13.58
C ASP A 153 -9.74 16.24 12.23
N ARG A 154 -10.43 15.09 12.14
CA ARG A 154 -10.51 14.27 10.91
C ARG A 154 -11.91 14.24 10.33
N THR A 155 -11.98 14.09 9.00
CA THR A 155 -13.27 13.89 8.34
C THR A 155 -13.77 12.46 8.61
N PRO A 156 -15.10 12.27 8.77
CA PRO A 156 -15.65 10.94 9.02
C PRO A 156 -15.43 10.04 7.80
N LEU A 157 -14.48 9.13 7.93
CA LEU A 157 -14.05 8.24 6.86
C LEU A 157 -15.08 7.13 6.63
N PHE A 158 -15.78 6.72 7.69
CA PHE A 158 -16.72 5.60 7.63
C PHE A 158 -17.90 5.87 6.67
N GLU A 159 -18.46 7.08 6.71
CA GLU A 159 -19.55 7.49 5.82
C GLU A 159 -19.09 7.53 4.36
N SER A 160 -17.91 8.12 4.11
CA SER A 160 -17.33 8.22 2.77
C SER A 160 -17.04 6.83 2.19
N LEU A 161 -16.50 5.93 3.02
CA LEU A 161 -16.22 4.54 2.67
C LEU A 161 -17.49 3.78 2.28
N PHE A 162 -18.55 3.87 3.08
CA PHE A 162 -19.82 3.20 2.79
C PHE A 162 -20.52 3.80 1.56
N THR A 163 -20.39 5.11 1.37
CA THR A 163 -20.91 5.80 0.17
C THR A 163 -20.19 5.32 -1.09
N ALA A 164 -18.87 5.17 -1.06
CA ALA A 164 -18.11 4.62 -2.18
C ALA A 164 -18.52 3.17 -2.50
N LEU A 165 -18.67 2.32 -1.48
CA LEU A 165 -19.08 0.94 -1.68
C LEU A 165 -20.53 0.76 -2.14
N SER A 166 -21.47 1.55 -1.61
CA SER A 166 -22.89 1.42 -2.00
C SER A 166 -23.10 1.73 -3.48
N ARG A 167 -22.27 2.61 -4.08
CA ARG A 167 -22.28 2.87 -5.52
C ARG A 167 -21.90 1.63 -6.34
N LEU A 168 -20.98 0.77 -5.87
CA LEU A 168 -20.69 -0.51 -6.52
C LEU A 168 -21.92 -1.43 -6.50
N ALA A 169 -22.52 -1.60 -5.33
CA ALA A 169 -23.66 -2.50 -5.14
C ALA A 169 -24.87 -2.09 -6.02
N LEU A 170 -25.01 -0.79 -6.31
CA LEU A 170 -26.03 -0.26 -7.21
C LEU A 170 -25.71 -0.44 -8.70
N ILE A 171 -24.44 -0.57 -9.07
CA ILE A 171 -24.02 -0.80 -10.47
C ILE A 171 -24.14 -2.29 -10.84
N ASP A 172 -23.83 -3.20 -9.90
CA ASP A 172 -23.95 -4.65 -10.10
C ASP A 172 -25.34 -5.21 -9.80
N ALA A 173 -26.25 -4.41 -9.22
CA ALA A 173 -27.64 -4.81 -9.08
C ALA A 173 -28.31 -4.76 -10.47
N PRO A 174 -28.75 -5.90 -11.05
CA PRO A 174 -29.58 -5.85 -12.24
C PRO A 174 -30.84 -5.06 -11.87
N LEU A 175 -31.13 -3.99 -12.61
CA LEU A 175 -32.38 -3.24 -12.53
C LEU A 175 -33.53 -4.18 -12.93
N GLY A 176 -33.96 -5.02 -12.00
CA GLY A 176 -35.18 -5.80 -12.06
C GLY A 176 -36.26 -5.07 -11.29
N GLY A 177 -36.98 -4.21 -12.00
CA GLY A 177 -38.19 -3.51 -11.56
C GLY A 177 -38.93 -2.98 -12.76
#